data_AF-A0A1Q9F2K8-F1
#
_entry.id   AF-A0A1Q9F2K8-F1
#
_cell.length_a   1.000
_cell.length_b   1.000
_cell.length_c   1.000
_cell.angle_alpha   90.00
_cell.angle_beta   90.00
_cell.angle_gamma   90.00
#
_symmetry.space_group_name_H-M   'P 1'
#
loop_
_entity.id
_entity.type
_entity.pdbx_description
1 polymer ?
#
loop_
_entity_poly.entity_id
_entity_poly.type
_entity_poly.pdbx_seq_one_letter_code
_entity_poly.pdbx_strand_id
1 'polypeptide(L)'
;MVQTGPDLLWGVLQQEQQWFAVLRQDLELVRHYFPTLPSVTMEEWPSWWHYLKEQGSQFKYRVKKTLHQEHVKKCRQDAAIVGTWHFYRQLRARLPGTTRETTTWGCRGCAKTFRSKAGLGAHFYKTHGREAAHRKCVTGSICRACGKQFWSTERLGVHLRSSKTCVNRLWRGGHTVETALPGQGSRGHRMRAVEEYNLAPTCQLYEPEEEESDGVWPEVQKRASRETSEVLLEQRHWPHDSDLQDKLLAVLSRHPLYYSEECEILLRAGADADTLISAGESPWDEESSQRVVEVLQRSETWHQQVSNVMEAAAADEMSREMFQEKRMTIDWSPLLDLCRQEPSGKCTVEAALDDPLSFMPSQAQQVLLLTNELYSLQSARTASAWISRTNMYCILL
;
A
#
# COMPACT_ATOMS: atom_id res chain seq x y z
N MET A 1 2.17 8.53 40.78
CA MET A 1 0.82 8.00 40.49
C MET A 1 0.31 7.07 41.57
N VAL A 2 0.84 5.87 41.81
CA VAL A 2 0.10 4.90 42.67
C VAL A 2 0.17 5.21 44.18
N GLN A 3 1.28 5.72 44.69
CA GLN A 3 1.35 6.35 46.03
C GLN A 3 0.76 7.80 46.05
N THR A 4 0.02 8.19 45.02
CA THR A 4 -0.28 9.61 44.68
C THR A 4 -1.58 9.76 43.88
N GLY A 5 -2.46 8.75 43.91
CA GLY A 5 -3.73 8.75 43.20
C GLY A 5 -4.85 9.08 44.19
N PRO A 6 -5.78 9.99 43.85
CA PRO A 6 -6.85 10.38 44.76
C PRO A 6 -7.85 9.24 44.95
N ASP A 7 -8.40 9.10 46.16
CA ASP A 7 -9.24 7.97 46.55
C ASP A 7 -10.50 7.80 45.67
N LEU A 8 -11.01 8.91 45.12
CA LEU A 8 -12.12 8.90 44.16
C LEU A 8 -11.79 8.09 42.89
N LEU A 9 -10.54 8.12 42.41
CA LEU A 9 -10.11 7.32 41.26
C LEU A 9 -10.09 5.83 41.61
N TRP A 10 -9.67 5.48 42.83
CA TRP A 10 -9.68 4.09 43.32
C TRP A 10 -11.10 3.56 43.50
N GLY A 11 -12.02 4.38 44.04
CA GLY A 11 -13.44 4.04 44.17
C GLY A 11 -14.12 3.82 42.81
N VAL A 12 -13.91 4.71 41.84
CA VAL A 12 -14.45 4.56 40.47
C VAL A 12 -13.93 3.28 39.81
N LEU A 13 -12.62 3.01 39.89
CA LEU A 13 -12.05 1.76 39.39
C LEU A 13 -12.68 0.56 40.11
N GLN A 14 -12.78 0.56 41.43
CA GLN A 14 -13.38 -0.55 42.19
C GLN A 14 -14.86 -0.79 41.82
N GLN A 15 -15.59 0.25 41.42
CA GLN A 15 -16.96 0.15 40.94
C GLN A 15 -17.06 -0.47 39.52
N GLU A 16 -16.14 -0.16 38.61
CA GLU A 16 -16.21 -0.63 37.22
C GLU A 16 -16.03 -2.14 37.04
N GLN A 17 -15.21 -2.80 37.87
CA GLN A 17 -14.90 -4.26 37.86
C GLN A 17 -14.31 -4.85 36.56
N GLN A 18 -14.39 -4.18 35.40
CA GLN A 18 -13.88 -4.69 34.13
C GLN A 18 -12.35 -4.82 34.13
N TRP A 19 -11.63 -3.83 34.66
CA TRP A 19 -10.17 -3.89 34.76
C TRP A 19 -9.68 -4.96 35.76
N PHE A 20 -10.50 -5.31 36.77
CA PHE A 20 -10.24 -6.46 37.67
C PHE A 20 -10.30 -7.79 36.90
N ALA A 21 -11.15 -7.91 35.87
CA ALA A 21 -11.16 -9.09 35.01
C ALA A 21 -9.90 -9.16 34.13
N VAL A 22 -9.51 -8.02 33.51
CA VAL A 22 -8.29 -7.92 32.70
C VAL A 22 -7.04 -8.23 33.55
N LEU A 23 -6.91 -7.65 34.75
CA LEU A 23 -5.76 -7.90 35.62
C LEU A 23 -5.68 -9.37 36.05
N ARG A 24 -6.81 -10.02 36.36
CA ARG A 24 -6.83 -11.46 36.68
C ARG A 24 -6.42 -12.31 35.49
N GLN A 25 -6.89 -11.98 34.28
CA GLN A 25 -6.51 -12.67 33.04
C GLN A 25 -5.00 -12.52 32.75
N ASP A 26 -4.44 -11.31 32.88
CA ASP A 26 -3.02 -11.05 32.73
C ASP A 26 -2.17 -11.76 33.80
N LEU A 27 -2.61 -11.80 35.07
CA LEU A 27 -1.91 -12.50 36.16
C LEU A 27 -1.92 -14.02 35.94
N GLU A 28 -3.04 -14.60 35.52
CA GLU A 28 -3.13 -16.03 35.22
C GLU A 28 -2.33 -16.39 33.96
N LEU A 29 -2.21 -15.48 32.98
CA LEU A 29 -1.29 -15.60 31.85
C LEU A 29 0.19 -15.60 32.29
N VAL A 30 0.58 -14.75 33.25
CA VAL A 30 1.94 -14.80 33.83
C VAL A 30 2.14 -16.10 34.62
N ARG A 31 1.14 -16.55 35.38
CA ARG A 31 1.17 -17.82 36.12
C ARG A 31 1.29 -19.04 35.21
N HIS A 32 0.62 -19.05 34.05
CA HIS A 32 0.76 -20.11 33.05
C HIS A 32 2.22 -20.33 32.61
N TYR A 33 2.99 -19.24 32.48
CA TYR A 33 4.43 -19.31 32.18
C TYR A 33 5.33 -19.55 33.42
N PHE A 34 4.81 -19.33 34.63
CA PHE A 34 5.55 -19.48 35.89
C PHE A 34 4.68 -20.12 37.00
N PRO A 35 4.38 -21.45 36.93
CA PRO A 35 3.41 -22.10 37.82
C PRO A 35 3.72 -22.03 39.33
N THR A 36 4.94 -21.63 39.69
CA THR A 36 5.37 -21.29 41.07
C THR A 36 4.70 -20.04 41.68
N LEU A 37 3.94 -19.27 40.89
CA LEU A 37 3.23 -18.09 41.37
C LEU A 37 1.90 -18.49 42.05
N PRO A 38 1.43 -17.71 43.05
CA PRO A 38 0.18 -18.00 43.73
C PRO A 38 -1.01 -18.03 42.77
N SER A 39 -2.09 -18.72 43.15
CA SER A 39 -3.34 -18.74 42.38
C SER A 39 -3.97 -17.36 42.32
N VAL A 40 -4.69 -17.07 41.22
CA VAL A 40 -5.39 -15.79 41.05
C VAL A 40 -6.80 -15.89 41.65
N THR A 41 -6.86 -16.32 42.90
CA THR A 41 -8.05 -16.37 43.77
C THR A 41 -8.00 -15.23 44.78
N MET A 42 -9.14 -14.87 45.39
CA MET A 42 -9.13 -13.86 46.47
C MET A 42 -8.43 -14.37 47.74
N GLU A 43 -8.49 -15.67 48.01
CA GLU A 43 -7.85 -16.32 49.15
C GLU A 43 -6.31 -16.25 49.11
N GLU A 44 -5.72 -16.32 47.92
CA GLU A 44 -4.27 -16.19 47.72
C GLU A 44 -3.81 -14.75 47.44
N TRP A 45 -4.71 -13.75 47.53
CA TRP A 45 -4.33 -12.35 47.38
C TRP A 45 -3.25 -11.88 48.37
N PRO A 46 -3.26 -12.26 49.66
CA PRO A 46 -2.16 -11.92 50.58
C PRO A 46 -0.81 -12.45 50.09
N SER A 47 -0.76 -13.66 49.55
CA SER A 47 0.44 -14.27 48.95
C SER A 47 0.95 -13.46 47.76
N TRP A 48 0.04 -12.96 46.91
CA TRP A 48 0.39 -12.03 45.82
C TRP A 48 0.91 -10.69 46.35
N TRP A 49 0.23 -10.07 47.32
CA TRP A 49 0.64 -8.78 47.89
C TRP A 49 2.03 -8.85 48.55
N HIS A 50 2.35 -9.94 49.27
CA HIS A 50 3.70 -10.24 49.77
C HIS A 50 4.72 -10.43 48.63
N TYR A 51 4.43 -11.31 47.67
CA TYR A 51 5.34 -11.60 46.56
C TYR A 51 5.65 -10.35 45.70
N LEU A 52 4.66 -9.49 45.46
CA LEU A 52 4.81 -8.22 44.74
C LEU A 52 5.69 -7.23 45.52
N LYS A 53 5.51 -7.14 46.84
CA LYS A 53 6.26 -6.26 47.74
C LYS A 53 7.73 -6.66 47.86
N GLU A 54 7.98 -7.95 48.08
CA GLU A 54 9.30 -8.49 48.43
C GLU A 54 10.12 -8.89 47.19
N GLN A 55 9.45 -9.44 46.16
CA GLN A 55 10.09 -9.94 44.94
C GLN A 55 9.67 -9.14 43.69
N GLY A 56 9.25 -7.88 43.88
CA GLY A 56 8.77 -7.02 42.80
C GLY A 56 9.73 -6.89 41.61
N SER A 57 11.05 -6.99 41.83
CA SER A 57 12.08 -7.07 40.78
C SER A 57 11.97 -8.32 39.90
N GLN A 58 11.81 -9.51 40.52
CA GLN A 58 11.55 -10.76 39.80
C GLN A 58 10.22 -10.72 39.06
N PHE A 59 9.18 -10.11 39.65
CA PHE A 59 7.90 -9.95 38.99
C PHE A 59 8.02 -9.12 37.70
N LYS A 60 8.79 -8.01 37.69
CA LYS A 60 9.07 -7.24 36.45
C LYS A 60 9.63 -8.14 35.35
N TYR A 61 10.58 -8.99 35.71
CA TYR A 61 11.24 -9.90 34.79
C TYR A 61 10.31 -10.99 34.28
N ARG A 62 9.51 -11.63 35.15
CA ARG A 62 8.50 -12.63 34.76
C ARG A 62 7.47 -12.01 33.79
N VAL A 63 6.92 -10.85 34.11
CA VAL A 63 5.99 -10.10 33.24
C VAL A 63 6.63 -9.77 31.89
N LYS A 64 7.85 -9.22 31.86
CA LYS A 64 8.56 -8.93 30.59
C LYS A 64 8.78 -10.21 29.76
N LYS A 65 9.16 -11.32 30.40
CA LYS A 65 9.40 -12.60 29.72
C LYS A 65 8.09 -13.19 29.16
N THR A 66 7.00 -13.19 29.91
CA THR A 66 5.66 -13.57 29.43
C THR A 66 5.23 -12.73 28.22
N LEU A 67 5.33 -11.40 28.30
CA LEU A 67 4.97 -10.50 27.19
C LEU A 67 5.81 -10.75 25.93
N HIS A 68 7.11 -11.04 26.08
CA HIS A 68 7.96 -11.41 24.96
C HIS A 68 7.58 -12.78 24.36
N GLN A 69 7.23 -13.77 25.17
CA GLN A 69 6.81 -15.09 24.70
C GLN A 69 5.48 -15.03 23.93
N GLU A 70 4.48 -14.28 24.43
CA GLU A 70 3.24 -14.01 23.69
C GLU A 70 3.47 -13.18 22.42
N HIS A 71 4.41 -12.21 22.43
CA HIS A 71 4.77 -11.46 21.23
C HIS A 71 5.38 -12.37 20.14
N VAL A 72 6.33 -13.25 20.49
CA VAL A 72 6.93 -14.21 19.55
C VAL A 72 5.88 -15.20 19.01
N LYS A 73 4.97 -15.67 19.87
CA LYS A 73 3.83 -16.53 19.50
C LYS A 73 2.86 -15.81 18.55
N LYS A 74 2.53 -14.55 18.81
CA LYS A 74 1.72 -13.68 17.96
C LYS A 74 2.38 -13.45 16.60
N CYS A 75 3.68 -13.12 16.57
CA CYS A 75 4.46 -12.98 15.34
C CYS A 75 4.49 -14.26 14.50
N ARG A 76 4.60 -15.45 15.12
CA ARG A 76 4.51 -16.75 14.42
C ARG A 76 3.13 -16.96 13.79
N GLN A 77 2.05 -16.66 14.52
CA GLN A 77 0.68 -16.75 14.00
C GLN A 77 0.44 -15.79 12.82
N ASP A 78 0.88 -14.54 12.95
CA ASP A 78 0.72 -13.51 11.92
C ASP A 78 1.57 -13.83 10.68
N ALA A 79 2.79 -14.34 10.86
CA ALA A 79 3.63 -14.83 9.76
C ALA A 79 2.99 -16.02 9.03
N ALA A 80 2.40 -16.98 9.76
CA ALA A 80 1.68 -18.10 9.16
C ALA A 80 0.42 -17.66 8.38
N ILE A 81 -0.32 -16.65 8.87
CA ILE A 81 -1.45 -16.04 8.14
C ILE A 81 -0.97 -15.39 6.84
N VAL A 82 0.13 -14.61 6.89
CA VAL A 82 0.68 -13.96 5.68
C VAL A 82 1.24 -14.98 4.69
N GLY A 83 1.91 -16.04 5.16
CA GLY A 83 2.41 -17.14 4.33
C GLY A 83 1.28 -17.90 3.63
N THR A 84 0.28 -18.38 4.39
CA THR A 84 -0.88 -19.10 3.83
C THR A 84 -1.72 -18.23 2.88
N TRP A 85 -1.90 -16.94 3.17
CA TRP A 85 -2.53 -15.99 2.23
C TRP A 85 -1.72 -15.85 0.94
N HIS A 86 -0.38 -15.79 1.04
CA HIS A 86 0.46 -15.70 -0.16
C HIS A 86 0.41 -16.98 -1.00
N PHE A 87 0.47 -18.16 -0.38
CA PHE A 87 0.30 -19.45 -1.08
C PHE A 87 -1.06 -19.55 -1.74
N TYR A 88 -2.15 -19.19 -1.04
CA TYR A 88 -3.49 -19.14 -1.61
C TYR A 88 -3.56 -18.26 -2.87
N ARG A 89 -2.99 -17.04 -2.85
CA ARG A 89 -2.94 -16.15 -4.02
C ARG A 89 -2.06 -16.67 -5.16
N GLN A 90 -0.98 -17.41 -4.88
CA GLN A 90 -0.15 -18.03 -5.91
C GLN A 90 -0.84 -19.24 -6.56
N LEU A 91 -1.43 -20.12 -5.75
CA LEU A 91 -2.00 -21.39 -6.18
C LEU A 91 -3.39 -21.24 -6.80
N ARG A 92 -4.24 -20.35 -6.27
CA ARG A 92 -5.54 -20.03 -6.89
C ARG A 92 -5.37 -19.53 -8.31
N ALA A 93 -4.35 -18.73 -8.58
CA ALA A 93 -4.00 -18.24 -9.92
C ALA A 93 -3.42 -19.32 -10.87
N ARG A 94 -3.46 -20.60 -10.47
CA ARG A 94 -3.10 -21.80 -11.26
C ARG A 94 -4.23 -22.82 -11.31
N LEU A 95 -5.35 -22.61 -10.62
CA LEU A 95 -6.48 -23.55 -10.65
C LEU A 95 -7.13 -23.54 -12.05
N PRO A 96 -7.49 -24.71 -12.60
CA PRO A 96 -8.22 -24.78 -13.87
C PRO A 96 -9.54 -24.00 -13.76
N GLY A 97 -9.90 -23.27 -14.82
CA GLY A 97 -11.05 -22.36 -14.81
C GLY A 97 -10.82 -21.01 -14.11
N THR A 98 -9.68 -20.79 -13.44
CA THR A 98 -9.27 -19.45 -12.98
C THR A 98 -8.57 -18.71 -14.13
N THR A 99 -9.36 -18.36 -15.15
CA THR A 99 -9.00 -17.43 -16.22
C THR A 99 -8.47 -16.14 -15.61
N ARG A 100 -7.43 -15.52 -16.20
CA ARG A 100 -6.74 -14.40 -15.55
C ARG A 100 -6.62 -13.24 -16.52
N GLU A 101 -7.49 -12.25 -16.31
CA GLU A 101 -7.45 -10.91 -16.92
C GLU A 101 -6.08 -10.25 -16.69
N THR A 102 -5.12 -10.59 -17.54
CA THR A 102 -3.74 -10.14 -17.48
C THR A 102 -3.65 -8.87 -18.31
N THR A 103 -4.21 -7.79 -17.76
CA THR A 103 -4.23 -6.45 -18.36
C THR A 103 -2.86 -6.14 -18.94
N THR A 104 -2.73 -6.21 -20.26
CA THR A 104 -1.42 -6.11 -20.93
C THR A 104 -1.14 -4.64 -21.18
N TRP A 105 -0.15 -4.12 -20.47
CA TRP A 105 0.22 -2.71 -20.51
C TRP A 105 1.15 -2.49 -21.70
N GLY A 106 0.65 -1.93 -22.79
CA GLY A 106 1.44 -1.68 -24.00
C GLY A 106 2.21 -0.35 -23.98
N CYS A 107 3.36 -0.32 -24.66
CA CYS A 107 3.96 0.90 -25.19
C CYS A 107 3.75 0.94 -26.71
N ARG A 108 2.99 1.93 -27.19
CA ARG A 108 2.61 2.06 -28.61
C ARG A 108 3.84 2.21 -29.52
N GLY A 109 4.72 3.19 -29.25
CA GLY A 109 5.95 3.43 -30.02
C GLY A 109 7.02 2.33 -30.01
N CYS A 110 6.90 1.33 -29.13
CA CYS A 110 7.80 0.18 -29.09
C CYS A 110 7.13 -1.15 -29.49
N ALA A 111 5.80 -1.17 -29.71
CA ALA A 111 4.98 -2.38 -29.86
C ALA A 111 5.23 -3.46 -28.77
N LYS A 112 5.61 -3.05 -27.54
CA LYS A 112 5.96 -3.95 -26.44
C LYS A 112 4.88 -3.98 -25.38
N THR A 113 4.46 -5.18 -24.97
CA THR A 113 3.47 -5.41 -23.91
C THR A 113 4.13 -5.86 -22.61
N PHE A 114 3.56 -5.45 -21.48
CA PHE A 114 4.09 -5.68 -20.14
C PHE A 114 3.00 -6.24 -19.21
N ARG A 115 3.37 -7.20 -18.35
CA ARG A 115 2.46 -7.84 -17.38
C ARG A 115 1.97 -6.92 -16.25
N SER A 116 2.43 -5.66 -16.17
CA SER A 116 1.98 -4.69 -15.17
C SER A 116 2.32 -3.25 -15.55
N LYS A 117 1.55 -2.28 -15.01
CA LYS A 117 1.80 -0.84 -15.13
C LYS A 117 3.19 -0.44 -14.64
N ALA A 118 3.71 -1.13 -13.61
CA ALA A 118 5.07 -0.93 -13.10
C ALA A 118 6.15 -1.39 -14.09
N GLY A 119 5.91 -2.48 -14.83
CA GLY A 119 6.79 -2.93 -15.92
C GLY A 119 6.84 -1.92 -17.06
N LEU A 120 5.67 -1.44 -17.50
CA LEU A 120 5.56 -0.39 -18.52
C LEU A 120 6.25 0.92 -18.08
N GLY A 121 6.02 1.37 -16.84
CA GLY A 121 6.69 2.56 -16.29
C GLY A 121 8.22 2.42 -16.17
N ALA A 122 8.72 1.22 -15.88
CA ALA A 122 10.16 0.94 -15.89
C ALA A 122 10.76 0.94 -17.31
N HIS A 123 10.00 0.52 -18.32
CA HIS A 123 10.37 0.63 -19.73
C HIS A 123 10.34 2.08 -20.22
N PHE A 124 9.31 2.86 -19.88
CA PHE A 124 9.23 4.29 -20.17
C PHE A 124 10.45 5.06 -19.64
N TYR A 125 10.88 4.78 -18.41
CA TYR A 125 12.09 5.37 -17.84
C TYR A 125 13.38 4.91 -18.56
N LYS A 126 13.53 3.60 -18.80
CA LYS A 126 14.77 3.03 -19.38
C LYS A 126 14.95 3.28 -20.88
N THR A 127 13.86 3.38 -21.64
CA THR A 127 13.90 3.40 -23.12
C THR A 127 13.50 4.77 -23.69
N HIS A 128 12.67 5.53 -22.99
CA HIS A 128 12.17 6.83 -23.44
C HIS A 128 12.52 7.99 -22.47
N GLY A 129 13.32 7.73 -21.43
CA GLY A 129 13.72 8.73 -20.43
C GLY A 129 12.57 9.29 -19.56
N ARG A 130 11.33 8.81 -19.71
CA ARG A 130 10.17 9.39 -19.01
C ARG A 130 10.24 9.08 -17.52
N GLU A 131 10.36 10.13 -16.72
CA GLU A 131 10.23 10.05 -15.27
C GLU A 131 8.75 10.05 -14.85
N ALA A 132 8.44 9.33 -13.77
CA ALA A 132 7.12 9.37 -13.17
C ALA A 132 6.94 10.66 -12.35
N ALA A 133 5.91 11.47 -12.66
CA ALA A 133 5.70 12.81 -12.12
C ALA A 133 5.80 12.90 -10.59
N HIS A 134 5.29 11.90 -9.86
CA HIS A 134 5.38 11.84 -8.39
C HIS A 134 6.82 11.85 -7.85
N ARG A 135 7.82 11.32 -8.58
CA ARG A 135 9.24 11.32 -8.16
C ARG A 135 9.86 12.73 -8.08
N LYS A 136 9.27 13.72 -8.77
CA LYS A 136 9.66 15.13 -8.63
C LYS A 136 8.94 15.85 -7.49
N CYS A 137 7.89 15.26 -6.91
CA CYS A 137 7.11 15.87 -5.83
C CYS A 137 7.54 15.43 -4.41
N VAL A 138 8.35 14.38 -4.28
CA VAL A 138 8.82 13.88 -2.97
C VAL A 138 9.92 14.80 -2.43
N THR A 139 9.55 15.73 -1.55
CA THR A 139 10.48 16.63 -0.87
C THR A 139 10.35 16.45 0.65
N GLY A 140 11.37 15.89 1.29
CA GLY A 140 11.30 15.53 2.71
C GLY A 140 10.19 14.49 2.98
N SER A 141 9.59 14.56 4.17
CA SER A 141 8.63 13.57 4.68
C SER A 141 7.20 14.09 4.86
N ILE A 142 6.92 15.35 4.52
CA ILE A 142 5.58 15.97 4.59
C ILE A 142 5.01 16.10 3.17
N CYS A 143 3.77 15.66 2.96
CA CYS A 143 3.03 16.02 1.75
C CYS A 143 2.43 17.42 1.92
N ARG A 144 3.02 18.44 1.29
CA ARG A 144 2.54 19.83 1.43
C ARG A 144 1.09 20.00 0.97
N ALA A 145 0.73 19.39 -0.17
CA ALA A 145 -0.61 19.45 -0.75
C ALA A 145 -1.75 18.91 0.13
N CYS A 146 -1.47 18.03 1.09
CA CYS A 146 -2.49 17.48 2.00
C CYS A 146 -2.10 17.57 3.47
N GLY A 147 -1.11 18.40 3.82
CA GLY A 147 -0.63 18.64 5.19
C GLY A 147 -0.09 17.44 5.97
N LYS A 148 0.02 16.25 5.38
CA LYS A 148 0.26 15.00 6.12
C LYS A 148 1.75 14.69 6.29
N GLN A 149 2.18 14.51 7.54
CA GLN A 149 3.52 14.04 7.91
C GLN A 149 3.58 12.52 7.78
N PHE A 150 4.58 12.01 7.07
CA PHE A 150 4.94 10.59 7.02
C PHE A 150 6.24 10.33 7.79
N TRP A 151 6.44 9.09 8.23
CA TRP A 151 7.65 8.66 8.94
C TRP A 151 8.94 8.55 8.08
N SER A 152 8.83 8.59 6.74
CA SER A 152 9.98 8.57 5.81
C SER A 152 9.63 9.12 4.43
N THR A 153 10.64 9.54 3.65
CA THR A 153 10.44 10.04 2.27
C THR A 153 9.88 8.97 1.34
N GLU A 154 10.24 7.69 1.55
CA GLU A 154 9.70 6.56 0.80
C GLU A 154 8.17 6.50 0.92
N ARG A 155 7.63 6.69 2.13
CA ARG A 155 6.19 6.54 2.37
C ARG A 155 5.39 7.76 1.92
N LEU A 156 6.00 8.94 1.90
CA LEU A 156 5.52 10.07 1.10
C LEU A 156 5.47 9.69 -0.40
N GLY A 157 6.53 9.07 -0.93
CA GLY A 157 6.58 8.60 -2.32
C GLY A 157 5.55 7.52 -2.68
N VAL A 158 5.18 6.64 -1.73
CA VAL A 158 4.08 5.68 -1.88
C VAL A 158 2.73 6.40 -1.89
N HIS A 159 2.50 7.36 -1.00
CA HIS A 159 1.28 8.18 -0.98
C HIS A 159 1.11 9.01 -2.26
N LEU A 160 2.17 9.65 -2.74
CA LEU A 160 2.15 10.41 -4.00
C LEU A 160 2.05 9.51 -5.24
N ARG A 161 2.30 8.20 -5.13
CA ARG A 161 1.97 7.26 -6.22
C ARG A 161 0.48 6.95 -6.30
N SER A 162 -0.21 6.86 -5.15
CA SER A 162 -1.63 6.52 -5.12
C SER A 162 -2.55 7.74 -5.27
N SER A 163 -2.15 8.92 -4.78
CA SER A 163 -2.95 10.16 -4.92
C SER A 163 -2.49 10.99 -6.13
N LYS A 164 -3.19 10.84 -7.27
CA LYS A 164 -3.11 11.79 -8.41
C LYS A 164 -3.30 13.23 -7.91
N THR A 165 -4.29 13.47 -7.05
CA THR A 165 -4.66 14.80 -6.56
C THR A 165 -3.52 15.51 -5.82
N CYS A 166 -2.84 14.82 -4.89
CA CYS A 166 -1.71 15.42 -4.17
C CYS A 166 -0.53 15.74 -5.11
N VAL A 167 -0.28 14.91 -6.13
CA VAL A 167 0.72 15.21 -7.16
C VAL A 167 0.32 16.45 -7.95
N ASN A 168 -0.93 16.54 -8.41
CA ASN A 168 -1.40 17.68 -9.22
C ASN A 168 -1.30 19.01 -8.45
N ARG A 169 -1.72 19.05 -7.17
CA ARG A 169 -1.55 20.24 -6.32
C ARG A 169 -0.07 20.63 -6.15
N LEU A 170 0.82 19.65 -5.86
CA LEU A 170 2.26 19.90 -5.76
C LEU A 170 2.87 20.40 -7.09
N TRP A 171 2.34 20.00 -8.25
CA TRP A 171 2.74 20.56 -9.54
C TRP A 171 2.22 21.98 -9.78
N ARG A 172 0.99 22.34 -9.37
CA ARG A 172 0.49 23.74 -9.45
C ARG A 172 1.29 24.68 -8.55
N GLY A 173 1.51 24.31 -7.29
CA GLY A 173 2.27 25.11 -6.32
C GLY A 173 3.79 25.18 -6.59
N GLY A 174 4.28 24.69 -7.73
CA GLY A 174 5.72 24.66 -8.05
C GLY A 174 6.56 23.82 -7.07
N HIS A 175 5.93 22.93 -6.29
CA HIS A 175 6.57 22.11 -5.27
C HIS A 175 7.21 20.86 -5.88
N THR A 176 8.12 21.08 -6.85
CA THR A 176 8.88 20.03 -7.53
C THR A 176 10.39 20.21 -7.33
N VAL A 177 11.11 19.10 -7.24
CA VAL A 177 12.58 19.06 -7.29
C VAL A 177 13.05 18.86 -8.73
N GLU A 178 14.12 19.57 -9.08
CA GLU A 178 14.77 19.50 -10.39
C GLU A 178 15.21 18.05 -10.72
N THR A 179 15.98 17.46 -9.80
CA THR A 179 16.44 16.05 -9.86
C THR A 179 15.46 15.13 -9.14
N ALA A 180 14.80 14.24 -9.88
CA ALA A 180 13.84 13.29 -9.31
C ALA A 180 14.53 12.20 -8.47
N LEU A 181 13.98 11.90 -7.27
CA LEU A 181 14.57 10.92 -6.35
C LEU A 181 14.78 9.54 -7.02
N PRO A 182 15.84 8.79 -6.65
CA PRO A 182 16.18 7.51 -7.27
C PRO A 182 15.06 6.48 -7.11
N GLY A 183 14.79 5.71 -8.17
CA GLY A 183 13.69 4.75 -8.22
C GLY A 183 13.72 3.70 -7.10
N GLN A 184 12.53 3.24 -6.70
CA GLN A 184 12.39 2.23 -5.65
C GLN A 184 13.17 0.94 -5.96
N GLY A 185 13.73 0.32 -4.91
CA GLY A 185 14.59 -0.87 -5.01
C GLY A 185 16.05 -0.60 -5.38
N SER A 186 16.38 0.58 -5.92
CA SER A 186 17.77 0.99 -6.19
C SER A 186 18.62 1.01 -4.91
N ARG A 187 19.95 0.95 -5.05
CA ARG A 187 20.88 1.01 -3.90
C ARG A 187 20.73 2.32 -3.13
N GLY A 188 20.67 3.47 -3.83
CA GLY A 188 20.47 4.78 -3.20
C GLY A 188 19.11 4.93 -2.51
N HIS A 189 18.04 4.33 -3.06
CA HIS A 189 16.75 4.28 -2.37
C HIS A 189 16.83 3.48 -1.06
N ARG A 190 17.47 2.30 -1.07
CA ARG A 190 17.62 1.47 0.13
C ARG A 190 18.52 2.12 1.20
N MET A 191 19.53 2.89 0.79
CA MET A 191 20.40 3.64 1.69
C MET A 191 19.60 4.74 2.42
N ARG A 192 18.94 5.63 1.67
CA ARG A 192 18.09 6.69 2.24
C ARG A 192 16.95 6.16 3.10
N ALA A 193 16.36 5.02 2.77
CA ALA A 193 15.30 4.41 3.59
C ALA A 193 15.77 3.99 5.00
N VAL A 194 17.08 3.83 5.21
CA VAL A 194 17.70 3.63 6.54
C VAL A 194 18.09 4.97 7.16
N GLU A 195 18.73 5.85 6.39
CA GLU A 195 19.23 7.17 6.87
C GLU A 195 18.10 8.13 7.28
N GLU A 196 16.96 8.09 6.59
CA GLU A 196 15.81 8.98 6.78
C GLU A 196 14.71 8.35 7.65
N TYR A 197 15.01 7.24 8.35
CA TYR A 197 14.02 6.53 9.17
C TYR A 197 13.73 7.29 10.46
N ASN A 198 12.50 7.80 10.59
CA ASN A 198 12.02 8.47 11.81
C ASN A 198 10.86 7.65 12.42
N LEU A 199 10.73 7.66 13.76
CA LEU A 199 9.63 7.01 14.48
C LEU A 199 8.40 7.92 14.65
N ALA A 200 8.39 9.12 14.07
CA ALA A 200 7.27 10.05 14.10
C ALA A 200 5.96 9.40 13.59
N PRO A 201 4.86 9.43 14.37
CA PRO A 201 3.57 8.91 13.91
C PRO A 201 3.03 9.75 12.75
N THR A 202 2.21 9.14 11.89
CA THR A 202 1.62 9.83 10.73
C THR A 202 0.52 10.79 11.18
N CYS A 203 0.86 12.07 11.38
CA CYS A 203 -0.06 13.12 11.80
C CYS A 203 -0.44 14.08 10.65
N GLN A 204 -1.53 14.82 10.87
CA GLN A 204 -1.91 15.98 10.08
C GLN A 204 -1.24 17.22 10.69
N LEU A 205 -0.47 17.98 9.90
CA LEU A 205 0.19 19.21 10.37
C LEU A 205 -0.50 20.49 9.90
N TYR A 206 -1.13 20.44 8.72
CA TYR A 206 -1.80 21.57 8.07
C TYR A 206 -3.14 21.10 7.51
N GLU A 207 -4.09 22.02 7.33
CA GLU A 207 -5.31 21.73 6.59
C GLU A 207 -4.99 21.56 5.09
N PRO A 208 -5.69 20.68 4.35
CA PRO A 208 -5.50 20.55 2.92
C PRO A 208 -5.96 21.82 2.18
N GLU A 209 -5.21 22.25 1.17
CA GLU A 209 -5.65 23.28 0.21
C GLU A 209 -6.97 22.85 -0.48
N GLU A 210 -7.74 23.81 -0.99
CA GLU A 210 -9.04 23.51 -1.63
C GLU A 210 -8.88 22.79 -2.99
N GLU A 211 -9.93 22.08 -3.44
CA GLU A 211 -9.89 21.26 -4.67
C GLU A 211 -10.38 21.99 -5.92
N GLU A 212 -9.55 22.89 -6.44
CA GLU A 212 -9.57 23.25 -7.86
C GLU A 212 -9.40 22.00 -8.75
N SER A 213 -10.30 21.77 -9.70
CA SER A 213 -10.43 20.49 -10.42
C SER A 213 -9.27 20.17 -11.39
N ASP A 214 -8.67 21.21 -11.97
CA ASP A 214 -8.08 21.15 -13.31
C ASP A 214 -6.73 20.41 -13.32
N GLY A 215 -6.76 19.14 -13.71
CA GLY A 215 -5.63 18.23 -13.58
C GLY A 215 -4.40 18.66 -14.38
N VAL A 216 -3.27 18.92 -13.70
CA VAL A 216 -2.03 19.35 -14.36
C VAL A 216 -1.44 18.21 -15.19
N TRP A 217 -1.46 18.36 -16.50
CA TRP A 217 -0.76 17.45 -17.40
C TRP A 217 0.77 17.53 -17.24
N PRO A 218 1.47 16.39 -17.07
CA PRO A 218 2.91 16.29 -17.21
C PRO A 218 3.39 16.74 -18.59
N GLU A 219 4.64 17.17 -18.70
CA GLU A 219 5.19 17.73 -19.95
C GLU A 219 5.10 16.77 -21.16
N VAL A 220 5.11 15.45 -20.94
CA VAL A 220 4.89 14.45 -22.00
C VAL A 220 3.45 14.52 -22.54
N GLN A 221 2.44 14.65 -21.68
CA GLN A 221 1.04 14.84 -22.12
C GLN A 221 0.86 16.20 -22.79
N LYS A 222 1.46 17.26 -22.25
CA LYS A 222 1.45 18.61 -22.86
C LYS A 222 2.11 18.64 -24.24
N ARG A 223 3.17 17.86 -24.47
CA ARG A 223 3.81 17.76 -25.79
C ARG A 223 2.97 16.95 -26.76
N ALA A 224 2.52 15.76 -26.36
CA ALA A 224 1.66 14.92 -27.19
C ALA A 224 0.37 15.64 -27.60
N SER A 225 -0.28 16.37 -26.68
CA SER A 225 -1.45 17.19 -27.02
C SER A 225 -1.13 18.31 -28.01
N ARG A 226 0.00 19.02 -27.88
CA ARG A 226 0.42 20.03 -28.86
C ARG A 226 0.63 19.41 -30.23
N GLU A 227 1.38 18.32 -30.34
CA GLU A 227 1.59 17.61 -31.61
C GLU A 227 0.26 17.07 -32.20
N THR A 228 -0.69 16.66 -31.35
CA THR A 228 -2.05 16.27 -31.78
C THR A 228 -2.81 17.47 -32.35
N SER A 229 -2.82 18.61 -31.66
CA SER A 229 -3.47 19.84 -32.14
C SER A 229 -2.79 20.37 -33.40
N GLU A 230 -1.47 20.36 -33.49
CA GLU A 230 -0.68 20.74 -34.68
C GLU A 230 -1.11 19.88 -35.89
N VAL A 231 -1.14 18.56 -35.75
CA VAL A 231 -1.58 17.64 -36.82
C VAL A 231 -3.05 17.83 -37.23
N LEU A 232 -3.94 18.14 -36.27
CA LEU A 232 -5.33 18.48 -36.56
C LEU A 232 -5.45 19.79 -37.35
N LEU A 233 -4.65 20.81 -37.02
CA LEU A 233 -4.69 22.15 -37.62
C LEU A 233 -3.93 22.25 -38.97
N GLU A 234 -2.93 21.39 -39.21
CA GLU A 234 -2.17 21.35 -40.47
C GLU A 234 -3.04 20.95 -41.69
N GLN A 235 -4.09 20.15 -41.49
CA GLN A 235 -4.97 19.70 -42.57
C GLN A 235 -6.37 20.27 -42.43
N ARG A 236 -6.76 21.10 -43.41
CA ARG A 236 -8.12 21.65 -43.54
C ARG A 236 -9.16 20.66 -44.07
N HIS A 237 -8.70 19.64 -44.79
CA HIS A 237 -9.53 18.61 -45.41
C HIS A 237 -9.08 17.22 -44.97
N TRP A 238 -10.03 16.42 -44.51
CA TRP A 238 -9.84 15.05 -44.03
C TRP A 238 -10.74 14.12 -44.85
N PRO A 239 -10.26 13.45 -45.91
CA PRO A 239 -11.13 12.72 -46.83
C PRO A 239 -11.70 11.43 -46.21
N HIS A 240 -10.96 10.77 -45.31
CA HIS A 240 -11.36 9.51 -44.68
C HIS A 240 -11.05 9.48 -43.18
N ASP A 241 -11.96 8.88 -42.41
CA ASP A 241 -11.81 8.67 -40.97
C ASP A 241 -10.50 7.93 -40.61
N SER A 242 -10.06 6.99 -41.47
CA SER A 242 -8.81 6.23 -41.31
C SER A 242 -7.56 7.12 -41.31
N ASP A 243 -7.51 8.13 -42.18
CA ASP A 243 -6.32 8.98 -42.33
C ASP A 243 -6.10 9.85 -41.09
N LEU A 244 -7.21 10.26 -40.46
CA LEU A 244 -7.22 10.94 -39.18
C LEU A 244 -6.80 10.01 -38.04
N GLN A 245 -7.36 8.81 -37.97
CA GLN A 245 -7.02 7.81 -36.95
C GLN A 245 -5.53 7.42 -37.02
N ASP A 246 -5.02 7.09 -38.20
CA ASP A 246 -3.61 6.71 -38.41
C ASP A 246 -2.66 7.86 -38.04
N LYS A 247 -3.00 9.11 -38.37
CA LYS A 247 -2.20 10.27 -37.97
C LYS A 247 -2.22 10.52 -36.45
N LEU A 248 -3.37 10.43 -35.80
CA LEU A 248 -3.48 10.55 -34.35
C LEU A 248 -2.71 9.42 -33.63
N LEU A 249 -2.85 8.18 -34.10
CA LEU A 249 -2.09 7.03 -33.59
C LEU A 249 -0.58 7.18 -33.85
N ALA A 250 -0.17 7.75 -34.98
CA ALA A 250 1.23 8.04 -35.29
C ALA A 250 1.81 9.10 -34.33
N VAL A 251 1.08 10.16 -34.00
CA VAL A 251 1.49 11.15 -32.98
C VAL A 251 1.61 10.49 -31.62
N LEU A 252 0.55 9.83 -31.14
CA LEU A 252 0.54 9.15 -29.84
C LEU A 252 1.67 8.12 -29.71
N SER A 253 2.04 7.43 -30.80
CA SER A 253 3.13 6.46 -30.81
C SER A 253 4.52 7.06 -30.50
N ARG A 254 4.75 8.35 -30.80
CA ARG A 254 6.02 9.05 -30.51
C ARG A 254 6.24 9.26 -29.02
N HIS A 255 5.17 9.31 -28.23
CA HIS A 255 5.20 9.70 -26.82
C HIS A 255 5.03 8.48 -25.90
N PRO A 256 5.83 8.36 -24.82
CA PRO A 256 5.71 7.25 -23.86
C PRO A 256 4.53 7.45 -22.90
N LEU A 257 3.30 7.42 -23.43
CA LEU A 257 2.04 7.64 -22.72
C LEU A 257 1.44 6.32 -22.18
N TYR A 258 0.77 6.37 -21.02
CA TYR A 258 -0.14 5.30 -20.64
C TYR A 258 -1.45 5.41 -21.45
N TYR A 259 -2.11 4.30 -21.74
CA TYR A 259 -3.39 4.29 -22.48
C TYR A 259 -4.41 5.33 -21.99
N SER A 260 -4.64 5.43 -20.67
CA SER A 260 -5.54 6.44 -20.09
C SER A 260 -5.12 7.90 -20.38
N GLU A 261 -3.81 8.16 -20.53
CA GLU A 261 -3.29 9.48 -20.87
C GLU A 261 -3.44 9.78 -22.36
N GLU A 262 -3.38 8.76 -23.23
CA GLU A 262 -3.76 8.87 -24.64
C GLU A 262 -5.27 9.22 -24.76
N CYS A 263 -6.14 8.55 -24.00
CA CYS A 263 -7.58 8.87 -23.95
C CYS A 263 -7.86 10.28 -23.39
N GLU A 264 -7.18 10.69 -22.30
CA GLU A 264 -7.27 12.04 -21.71
C GLU A 264 -6.93 13.13 -22.77
N ILE A 265 -5.97 12.87 -23.66
CA ILE A 265 -5.59 13.79 -24.76
C ILE A 265 -6.64 13.80 -25.88
N LEU A 266 -7.09 12.63 -26.35
CA LEU A 266 -8.07 12.54 -27.45
C LEU A 266 -9.42 13.16 -27.07
N LEU A 267 -9.90 12.90 -25.85
CA LEU A 267 -11.13 13.49 -25.32
C LEU A 267 -11.04 15.02 -25.25
N ARG A 268 -9.89 15.56 -24.81
CA ARG A 268 -9.68 17.00 -24.75
C ARG A 268 -9.60 17.62 -26.15
N ALA A 269 -8.89 17.00 -27.09
CA ALA A 269 -8.83 17.45 -28.48
C ALA A 269 -10.22 17.48 -29.14
N GLY A 270 -11.09 16.50 -28.82
CA GLY A 270 -12.48 16.50 -29.26
C GLY A 270 -13.29 17.69 -28.72
N ALA A 271 -13.16 18.00 -27.43
CA ALA A 271 -13.82 19.16 -26.81
C ALA A 271 -13.30 20.51 -27.33
N ASP A 272 -11.99 20.61 -27.62
CA ASP A 272 -11.40 21.81 -28.21
C ASP A 272 -11.84 22.00 -29.68
N ALA A 273 -11.98 20.92 -30.46
CA ALA A 273 -12.53 20.97 -31.81
C ALA A 273 -14.02 21.35 -31.84
N ASP A 274 -14.83 20.74 -30.98
CA ASP A 274 -16.26 21.06 -30.78
C ASP A 274 -16.47 22.54 -30.40
N THR A 275 -15.58 23.09 -29.57
CA THR A 275 -15.56 24.51 -29.20
C THR A 275 -15.27 25.42 -30.42
N LEU A 276 -14.26 25.09 -31.23
CA LEU A 276 -13.91 25.87 -32.44
C LEU A 276 -15.05 25.86 -33.47
N ILE A 277 -15.68 24.70 -33.68
CA ILE A 277 -16.82 24.55 -34.59
C ILE A 277 -18.03 25.34 -34.08
N SER A 278 -18.35 25.23 -32.79
CA SER A 278 -19.44 25.98 -32.14
C SER A 278 -19.23 27.50 -32.17
N ALA A 279 -17.98 27.97 -32.21
CA ALA A 279 -17.63 29.39 -32.36
C ALA A 279 -17.71 29.90 -33.81
N GLY A 280 -17.81 29.01 -34.80
CA GLY A 280 -17.64 29.36 -36.23
C GLY A 280 -16.18 29.64 -36.61
N GLU A 281 -15.22 29.26 -35.77
CA GLU A 281 -13.77 29.44 -35.95
C GLU A 281 -13.08 28.16 -36.46
N SER A 282 -13.85 27.20 -37.01
CA SER A 282 -13.31 25.96 -37.57
C SER A 282 -12.30 26.24 -38.69
N PRO A 283 -11.09 25.65 -38.65
CA PRO A 283 -10.11 25.72 -39.73
C PRO A 283 -10.36 24.67 -40.83
N TRP A 284 -11.33 23.78 -40.61
CA TRP A 284 -11.69 22.68 -41.51
C TRP A 284 -12.88 23.05 -42.41
N ASP A 285 -13.07 22.33 -43.52
CA ASP A 285 -14.37 22.36 -44.22
C ASP A 285 -15.48 21.68 -43.39
N GLU A 286 -16.75 21.86 -43.77
CA GLU A 286 -17.92 21.38 -43.01
C GLU A 286 -17.89 19.85 -42.79
N GLU A 287 -17.61 19.09 -43.85
CA GLU A 287 -17.55 17.62 -43.81
C GLU A 287 -16.39 17.15 -42.91
N SER A 288 -15.23 17.80 -43.03
CA SER A 288 -14.05 17.53 -42.22
C SER A 288 -14.22 17.95 -40.76
N SER A 289 -14.98 19.02 -40.49
CA SER A 289 -15.34 19.47 -39.15
C SER A 289 -16.18 18.41 -38.42
N GLN A 290 -17.24 17.92 -39.09
CA GLN A 290 -18.07 16.83 -38.57
C GLN A 290 -17.23 15.56 -38.36
N ARG A 291 -16.41 15.17 -39.35
CA ARG A 291 -15.54 13.98 -39.27
C ARG A 291 -14.54 14.05 -38.12
N VAL A 292 -13.91 15.20 -37.86
CA VAL A 292 -12.97 15.38 -36.74
C VAL A 292 -13.66 15.15 -35.40
N VAL A 293 -14.82 15.76 -35.18
CA VAL A 293 -15.60 15.60 -33.94
C VAL A 293 -16.05 14.15 -33.77
N GLU A 294 -16.65 13.56 -34.81
CA GLU A 294 -17.17 12.20 -34.73
C GLU A 294 -16.07 11.14 -34.50
N VAL A 295 -14.89 11.28 -35.11
CA VAL A 295 -13.77 10.34 -34.89
C VAL A 295 -13.19 10.47 -33.48
N LEU A 296 -13.08 11.68 -32.94
CA LEU A 296 -12.56 11.92 -31.59
C LEU A 296 -13.56 11.47 -30.50
N GLN A 297 -14.86 11.74 -30.69
CA GLN A 297 -15.92 11.22 -29.82
C GLN A 297 -15.98 9.67 -29.86
N ARG A 298 -15.80 9.06 -31.03
CA ARG A 298 -15.75 7.59 -31.20
C ARG A 298 -14.38 6.98 -30.89
N SER A 299 -13.50 7.68 -30.18
CA SER A 299 -12.12 7.24 -29.88
C SER A 299 -12.04 5.82 -29.31
N GLU A 300 -12.87 5.45 -28.34
CA GLU A 300 -12.88 4.11 -27.72
C GLU A 300 -13.04 2.93 -28.71
N THR A 301 -13.55 3.17 -29.93
CA THR A 301 -13.75 2.13 -30.94
C THR A 301 -12.46 1.74 -31.68
N TRP A 302 -11.61 2.73 -32.01
CA TRP A 302 -10.38 2.58 -32.79
C TRP A 302 -9.11 2.73 -31.94
N HIS A 303 -9.14 3.61 -30.94
CA HIS A 303 -8.07 3.78 -29.96
C HIS A 303 -8.16 2.67 -28.91
N GLN A 304 -7.77 1.45 -29.28
CA GLN A 304 -7.74 0.33 -28.35
C GLN A 304 -6.42 0.31 -27.55
N GLN A 305 -6.49 -0.19 -26.31
CA GLN A 305 -5.29 -0.52 -25.54
C GLN A 305 -4.55 -1.65 -26.25
N VAL A 306 -3.22 -1.53 -26.39
CA VAL A 306 -2.38 -2.57 -27.00
C VAL A 306 -2.27 -3.77 -26.04
N SER A 307 -3.25 -4.67 -26.12
CA SER A 307 -3.36 -5.91 -25.33
C SER A 307 -3.47 -7.14 -26.23
N ASN A 308 -2.62 -8.16 -25.98
CA ASN A 308 -2.49 -9.35 -26.82
C ASN A 308 -3.28 -10.56 -26.28
N VAL A 309 -4.29 -10.34 -25.44
CA VAL A 309 -5.03 -11.42 -24.75
C VAL A 309 -6.51 -11.08 -24.67
N MET A 310 -7.36 -11.86 -25.36
CA MET A 310 -8.75 -12.05 -24.96
C MET A 310 -8.77 -13.10 -23.84
N GLU A 311 -9.10 -12.70 -22.61
CA GLU A 311 -9.49 -13.62 -21.54
C GLU A 311 -10.54 -12.94 -20.65
N ALA A 312 -11.45 -13.73 -20.08
CA ALA A 312 -12.71 -13.23 -19.51
C ALA A 312 -12.84 -13.49 -18.00
N ALA A 313 -13.55 -12.56 -17.35
CA ALA A 313 -14.12 -12.63 -16.00
C ALA A 313 -13.12 -12.70 -14.83
N ALA A 314 -12.83 -11.53 -14.26
CA ALA A 314 -12.08 -11.36 -13.03
C ALA A 314 -12.60 -12.24 -11.87
N ALA A 315 -11.77 -13.18 -11.44
CA ALA A 315 -12.00 -13.94 -10.21
C ALA A 315 -11.73 -13.06 -8.98
N ASP A 316 -12.78 -12.74 -8.21
CA ASP A 316 -12.79 -11.87 -7.02
C ASP A 316 -11.52 -11.95 -6.15
N GLU A 317 -10.74 -10.86 -6.06
CA GLU A 317 -9.51 -10.76 -5.27
C GLU A 317 -9.83 -10.64 -3.77
N MET A 318 -10.08 -11.79 -3.13
CA MET A 318 -10.27 -11.91 -1.69
C MET A 318 -9.17 -11.17 -0.91
N SER A 319 -9.59 -10.13 -0.16
CA SER A 319 -8.71 -9.34 0.69
C SER A 319 -8.03 -10.19 1.77
N ARG A 320 -6.95 -9.69 2.37
CA ARG A 320 -6.25 -10.39 3.46
C ARG A 320 -7.17 -10.61 4.66
N GLU A 321 -8.03 -9.65 4.93
CA GLU A 321 -9.01 -9.63 6.01
C GLU A 321 -10.10 -10.68 5.77
N MET A 322 -10.73 -10.68 4.58
CA MET A 322 -11.70 -11.71 4.18
C MET A 322 -11.07 -13.11 4.11
N PHE A 323 -9.79 -13.22 3.73
CA PHE A 323 -9.05 -14.48 3.81
C PHE A 323 -8.84 -14.91 5.26
N GLN A 324 -8.49 -14.02 6.18
CA GLN A 324 -8.28 -14.35 7.59
C GLN A 324 -9.56 -14.90 8.25
N GLU A 325 -10.72 -14.40 7.84
CA GLU A 325 -12.05 -14.92 8.20
C GLU A 325 -12.33 -16.28 7.54
N LYS A 326 -12.15 -16.39 6.21
CA LYS A 326 -12.56 -17.56 5.40
C LYS A 326 -11.52 -18.69 5.34
N ARG A 327 -10.29 -18.54 5.84
CA ARG A 327 -9.21 -19.54 5.70
C ARG A 327 -9.54 -20.94 6.23
N MET A 328 -10.48 -21.04 7.18
CA MET A 328 -10.96 -22.31 7.75
C MET A 328 -12.02 -23.01 6.88
N THR A 329 -12.60 -22.30 5.90
CA THR A 329 -13.62 -22.82 4.95
C THR A 329 -13.14 -22.85 3.51
N ILE A 330 -11.88 -22.44 3.25
CA ILE A 330 -11.21 -22.68 1.96
C ILE A 330 -10.93 -24.17 1.84
N ASP A 331 -11.35 -24.78 0.74
CA ASP A 331 -10.86 -26.11 0.35
C ASP A 331 -9.41 -25.99 -0.11
N TRP A 332 -8.51 -26.60 0.67
CA TRP A 332 -7.08 -26.62 0.40
C TRP A 332 -6.66 -27.80 -0.48
N SER A 333 -7.49 -28.83 -0.70
CA SER A 333 -7.05 -30.03 -1.43
C SER A 333 -6.63 -29.72 -2.88
N PRO A 334 -7.43 -29.00 -3.70
CA PRO A 334 -7.03 -28.65 -5.07
C PRO A 334 -5.77 -27.78 -5.14
N LEU A 335 -5.52 -26.98 -4.09
CA LEU A 335 -4.32 -26.13 -3.99
C LEU A 335 -3.07 -26.94 -3.61
N LEU A 336 -3.22 -27.93 -2.73
CA LEU A 336 -2.14 -28.85 -2.34
C LEU A 336 -1.79 -29.83 -3.46
N ASP A 337 -2.78 -30.30 -4.23
CA ASP A 337 -2.54 -31.17 -5.39
C ASP A 337 -1.78 -30.44 -6.51
N LEU A 338 -2.01 -29.14 -6.71
CA LEU A 338 -1.16 -28.30 -7.57
C LEU A 338 0.30 -28.20 -7.09
N CYS A 339 0.54 -28.26 -5.77
CA CYS A 339 1.90 -28.25 -5.21
C CYS A 339 2.62 -29.59 -5.44
N ARG A 340 1.90 -30.70 -5.29
CA ARG A 340 2.40 -32.06 -5.51
C ARG A 340 2.77 -32.35 -6.97
N GLN A 341 2.11 -31.65 -7.90
CA GLN A 341 2.31 -31.83 -9.35
C GLN A 341 3.54 -31.11 -9.91
N GLU A 342 4.29 -30.32 -9.12
CA GLU A 342 5.52 -29.68 -9.61
C GLU A 342 6.71 -30.66 -9.61
N PRO A 343 7.23 -31.10 -10.79
CA PRO A 343 8.27 -32.12 -10.86
C PRO A 343 9.69 -31.60 -10.53
N SER A 344 9.80 -30.42 -9.92
CA SER A 344 11.08 -29.84 -9.50
C SER A 344 11.18 -29.90 -7.97
N GLY A 345 12.32 -30.39 -7.46
CA GLY A 345 12.64 -30.47 -6.02
C GLY A 345 12.87 -29.11 -5.33
N LYS A 346 11.99 -28.14 -5.63
CA LYS A 346 11.91 -26.80 -5.05
C LYS A 346 10.47 -26.45 -4.65
N CYS A 347 9.63 -27.45 -4.40
CA CYS A 347 8.31 -27.26 -3.79
C CYS A 347 8.49 -26.82 -2.33
N THR A 348 8.76 -25.54 -2.15
CA THR A 348 9.03 -24.88 -0.85
C THR A 348 7.79 -24.74 0.04
N VAL A 349 6.68 -25.36 -0.36
CA VAL A 349 5.38 -25.26 0.31
C VAL A 349 5.32 -26.14 1.56
N GLU A 350 5.81 -27.39 1.48
CA GLU A 350 5.77 -28.32 2.62
C GLU A 350 6.62 -27.80 3.79
N ALA A 351 7.89 -27.42 3.53
CA ALA A 351 8.75 -26.79 4.52
C ALA A 351 8.20 -25.47 5.12
N ALA A 352 7.37 -24.74 4.37
CA ALA A 352 6.73 -23.52 4.82
C ALA A 352 5.40 -23.74 5.58
N LEU A 353 4.84 -24.95 5.55
CA LEU A 353 3.78 -25.39 6.45
C LEU A 353 4.36 -25.84 7.79
N ASP A 354 5.51 -26.52 7.77
CA ASP A 354 6.21 -27.00 8.98
C ASP A 354 6.91 -25.87 9.77
N ASP A 355 7.61 -24.94 9.08
CA ASP A 355 8.07 -23.69 9.70
C ASP A 355 7.83 -22.46 8.78
N PRO A 356 6.72 -21.74 8.99
CA PRO A 356 6.43 -20.48 8.29
C PRO A 356 7.46 -19.36 8.50
N LEU A 357 8.31 -19.43 9.55
CA LEU A 357 9.40 -18.45 9.75
C LEU A 357 10.63 -18.78 8.88
N SER A 358 10.87 -20.06 8.58
CA SER A 358 11.95 -20.47 7.66
C SER A 358 11.76 -19.89 6.25
N PHE A 359 10.51 -19.74 5.83
CA PHE A 359 10.13 -19.26 4.50
C PHE A 359 9.79 -17.76 4.42
N MET A 360 9.83 -17.03 5.54
CA MET A 360 9.85 -15.57 5.52
C MET A 360 11.12 -15.12 4.76
N PRO A 361 11.02 -14.31 3.68
CA PRO A 361 12.21 -13.80 3.00
C PRO A 361 13.06 -13.03 3.99
N SER A 362 14.39 -13.03 3.83
CA SER A 362 15.33 -12.52 4.85
C SER A 362 15.06 -11.08 5.32
N GLN A 363 14.45 -10.25 4.48
CA GLN A 363 13.99 -8.90 4.86
C GLN A 363 12.84 -8.93 5.89
N ALA A 364 11.90 -9.87 5.78
CA ALA A 364 10.83 -10.06 6.76
C ALA A 364 11.33 -10.71 8.06
N GLN A 365 12.33 -11.61 7.99
CA GLN A 365 13.06 -12.07 9.18
C GLN A 365 13.80 -10.92 9.87
N GLN A 366 14.46 -10.03 9.12
CA GLN A 366 15.09 -8.81 9.66
C GLN A 366 14.07 -7.85 10.28
N VAL A 367 12.91 -7.64 9.65
CA VAL A 367 11.82 -6.86 10.25
C VAL A 367 11.33 -7.50 11.55
N LEU A 368 11.17 -8.82 11.60
CA LEU A 368 10.79 -9.55 12.83
C LEU A 368 11.84 -9.40 13.94
N LEU A 369 13.13 -9.42 13.62
CA LEU A 369 14.21 -9.17 14.58
C LEU A 369 14.17 -7.72 15.10
N LEU A 370 14.05 -6.74 14.21
CA LEU A 370 13.93 -5.32 14.58
C LEU A 370 12.67 -5.04 15.40
N THR A 371 11.53 -5.69 15.11
CA THR A 371 10.34 -5.58 15.96
C THR A 371 10.52 -6.24 17.31
N ASN A 372 11.30 -7.32 17.43
CA ASN A 372 11.61 -7.92 18.73
C ASN A 372 12.48 -6.98 19.60
N GLU A 373 13.45 -6.28 19.01
CA GLU A 373 14.26 -5.27 19.72
C GLU A 373 13.41 -4.07 20.16
N LEU A 374 12.62 -3.49 19.24
CA LEU A 374 11.70 -2.40 19.54
C LEU A 374 10.64 -2.79 20.57
N TYR A 375 10.10 -4.01 20.50
CA TYR A 375 9.16 -4.52 21.48
C TYR A 375 9.84 -4.81 22.83
N SER A 376 11.13 -5.17 22.88
CA SER A 376 11.87 -5.28 24.14
C SER A 376 11.96 -3.94 24.89
N LEU A 377 12.06 -2.82 24.16
CA LEU A 377 12.03 -1.46 24.70
C LEU A 377 10.60 -1.02 25.08
N GLN A 378 9.61 -1.32 24.26
CA GLN A 378 8.21 -0.96 24.53
C GLN A 378 7.61 -1.80 25.68
N SER A 379 7.94 -3.09 25.74
CA SER A 379 7.64 -4.01 26.84
C SER A 379 8.25 -3.56 28.18
N ALA A 380 9.45 -2.98 28.17
CA ALA A 380 10.02 -2.40 29.39
C ALA A 380 9.18 -1.22 29.92
N ARG A 381 8.61 -0.41 29.03
CA ARG A 381 7.71 0.71 29.39
C ARG A 381 6.35 0.21 29.86
N THR A 382 5.72 -0.72 29.14
CA THR A 382 4.42 -1.28 29.55
C THR A 382 4.53 -2.07 30.85
N ALA A 383 5.55 -2.90 31.04
CA ALA A 383 5.80 -3.58 32.31
C ALA A 383 5.95 -2.57 33.47
N SER A 384 6.67 -1.45 33.29
CA SER A 384 6.79 -0.41 34.32
C SER A 384 5.46 0.25 34.68
N ALA A 385 4.58 0.49 33.70
CA ALA A 385 3.20 0.92 33.96
C ALA A 385 2.36 -0.19 34.63
N TRP A 386 2.62 -1.45 34.32
CA TRP A 386 1.89 -2.61 34.84
C TRP A 386 2.23 -2.91 36.31
N ILE A 387 3.51 -2.82 36.69
CA ILE A 387 3.96 -2.94 38.09
C ILE A 387 3.40 -1.81 38.95
N SER A 388 3.24 -0.62 38.37
CA SER A 388 2.56 0.48 39.04
C SER A 388 1.14 0.05 39.42
N ARG A 389 0.38 -0.56 38.50
CA ARG A 389 -0.98 -1.09 38.74
C ARG A 389 -1.05 -2.28 39.71
N THR A 390 0.02 -3.03 39.92
CA THR A 390 0.04 -4.16 40.87
C THR A 390 0.40 -3.74 42.30
N ASN A 391 1.25 -2.72 42.46
CA ASN A 391 1.52 -2.08 43.77
C ASN A 391 0.34 -1.22 44.30
N MET A 392 -0.84 -1.38 43.73
CA MET A 392 -2.06 -0.59 43.96
C MET A 392 -3.00 -1.22 45.00
N TYR A 393 -2.90 -2.54 45.18
CA TYR A 393 -3.79 -3.37 46.01
C TYR A 393 -3.30 -3.61 47.45
N CYS A 394 -2.02 -3.35 47.68
CA CYS A 394 -1.16 -3.62 48.94
C CYS A 394 -1.92 -2.61 49.97
N ILE A 395 -2.60 -1.55 49.50
CA ILE A 395 -3.19 -0.45 50.28
C ILE A 395 -4.72 -0.59 50.48
N LEU A 396 -5.41 -1.45 49.72
CA LEU A 396 -6.89 -1.48 49.64
C LEU A 396 -7.53 -2.83 50.02
N LEU A 397 -6.72 -3.78 50.52
CA LEU A 397 -7.10 -5.04 51.18
C LEU A 397 -6.17 -5.26 52.39
#